data_AF-A0A7X7RQB4-F1
#
_entry.id   AF-A0A7X7RQB4-F1
#
_cell.length_a   1.000
_cell.length_b   1.000
_cell.length_c   1.000
_cell.angle_alpha   90.00
_cell.angle_beta   90.00
_cell.angle_gamma   90.00
#
_symmetry.space_group_name_H-M   'P 1'
#
loop_
_entity.id
_entity.type
_entity.pdbx_description
1 polymer ?
#
loop_
_entity_poly.entity_id
_entity_poly.type
_entity_poly.pdbx_seq_one_letter_code
_entity_poly.pdbx_strand_id
1 'polypeptide(L)'
;QRGHGFDSIAERIYKYPEVNATYLISGGYDLLVILEGKTLKEVASFVSQKLSTLDSVISTATHFVLKKYKDHGTILHKQNEDERMVVSP
;
A
#
# COMPACT_ATOMS: atom_id res chain seq x y z
N GLN A 1 -8.25 28.53 5.15
CA GLN A 1 -8.26 27.05 5.19
C GLN A 1 -9.63 26.57 5.69
N ARG A 2 -10.65 26.54 4.83
CA ARG A 2 -11.97 25.96 5.15
C ARG A 2 -12.39 25.15 3.93
N GLY A 3 -12.55 23.84 4.09
CA GLY A 3 -13.30 23.00 3.14
C GLY A 3 -12.58 21.84 2.46
N HIS A 4 -11.25 21.84 2.33
CA HIS A 4 -10.57 20.81 1.51
C HIS A 4 -9.88 19.66 2.26
N GLY A 5 -9.94 19.65 3.60
CA GLY A 5 -9.52 18.57 4.50
C GLY A 5 -8.45 17.61 3.97
N PHE A 6 -8.74 16.30 4.08
CA PHE A 6 -7.89 15.23 3.52
C PHE A 6 -8.04 15.10 2.00
N ASP A 7 -9.11 15.64 1.41
CA ASP A 7 -9.40 15.50 -0.01
C ASP A 7 -8.34 16.19 -0.88
N SER A 8 -7.87 17.38 -0.49
CA SER A 8 -6.84 18.11 -1.23
C SER A 8 -5.51 17.37 -1.30
N ILE A 9 -5.09 16.79 -0.18
CA ILE A 9 -3.85 16.03 -0.11
C ILE A 9 -4.01 14.67 -0.81
N ALA A 10 -5.15 14.00 -0.67
CA ALA A 10 -5.46 12.79 -1.41
C ALA A 10 -5.44 13.03 -2.93
N GLU A 11 -6.02 14.14 -3.40
CA GLU A 11 -6.01 14.53 -4.81
C GLU A 11 -4.61 14.75 -5.37
N ARG A 12 -3.72 15.33 -4.57
CA ARG A 12 -2.33 15.47 -4.98
C ARG A 12 -1.61 14.13 -5.04
N ILE A 13 -1.87 13.24 -4.08
CA ILE A 13 -1.20 11.95 -3.95
C ILE A 13 -1.64 10.98 -5.05
N TYR A 14 -2.94 10.78 -5.28
CA TYR A 14 -3.39 9.77 -6.24
C TYR A 14 -3.06 10.11 -7.71
N LYS A 15 -2.62 11.34 -8.00
CA LYS A 15 -2.16 11.75 -9.34
C LYS A 15 -0.75 11.27 -9.67
N TYR A 16 0.02 10.80 -8.69
CA TYR A 16 1.33 10.20 -8.95
C TYR A 16 1.16 8.83 -9.62
N PRO A 17 1.84 8.56 -10.74
CA PRO A 17 1.72 7.27 -11.44
C PRO A 17 2.22 6.09 -10.63
N GLU A 18 3.08 6.32 -9.63
CA GLU A 18 3.55 5.28 -8.70
C GLU A 18 2.50 4.88 -7.65
N VAL A 19 1.42 5.66 -7.50
CA VAL A 19 0.33 5.41 -6.55
C VAL A 19 -0.74 4.54 -7.22
N ASN A 20 -0.89 3.31 -6.73
CA ASN A 20 -1.93 2.39 -7.17
C ASN A 20 -3.27 2.70 -6.47
N ALA A 21 -3.25 2.98 -5.15
CA ALA A 21 -4.46 3.30 -4.41
C ALA A 21 -4.20 4.27 -3.25
N THR A 22 -5.21 5.06 -2.90
CA THR A 22 -5.21 5.95 -1.73
C THR A 22 -6.52 5.79 -0.97
N TYR A 23 -6.43 5.57 0.34
CA TYR A 23 -7.58 5.37 1.22
C TYR A 23 -7.52 6.35 2.40
N LEU A 24 -8.65 6.94 2.74
CA LEU A 24 -8.85 7.60 4.03
C LEU A 24 -9.24 6.53 5.06
N ILE A 25 -8.51 6.44 6.16
CA ILE A 25 -8.67 5.36 7.14
C ILE A 25 -8.88 5.92 8.54
N SER A 26 -9.67 5.22 9.35
CA SER A 26 -9.71 5.44 10.80
C SER A 26 -8.51 4.75 11.45
N GLY A 27 -7.71 5.43 12.26
CA GLY A 27 -6.61 4.79 12.99
C GLY A 27 -5.48 5.75 13.36
N GLY A 28 -4.27 5.20 13.49
CA GLY A 28 -3.05 5.96 13.82
C GLY A 28 -2.48 6.79 12.66
N TYR A 29 -3.10 6.73 11.48
CA TYR A 29 -2.76 7.52 10.30
C TYR A 29 -4.05 7.93 9.61
N ASP A 30 -4.05 9.05 8.90
CA ASP A 30 -5.22 9.51 8.15
C ASP A 30 -5.32 8.83 6.77
N LEU A 31 -4.20 8.72 6.05
CA LEU A 31 -4.15 8.18 4.69
C LEU A 31 -3.29 6.92 4.59
N LEU A 32 -3.83 5.89 3.95
CA LEU A 32 -3.10 4.72 3.47
C LEU A 32 -2.88 4.83 1.97
N VAL A 33 -1.61 4.83 1.56
CA VAL A 33 -1.22 4.92 0.14
C VAL A 33 -0.55 3.61 -0.25
N ILE A 34 -1.08 2.95 -1.28
CA ILE A 34 -0.47 1.76 -1.88
C ILE A 34 0.35 2.22 -3.08
N LEU A 35 1.66 1.98 -2.99
CA LEU A 35 2.66 2.35 -3.99
C LEU A 35 3.22 1.10 -4.66
N GLU A 36 3.52 1.20 -5.94
CA GLU A 36 4.25 0.17 -6.69
C GLU A 36 5.57 0.75 -7.23
N GLY A 37 6.66 0.02 -7.00
CA GLY A 37 7.99 0.39 -7.48
C GLY A 37 8.81 -0.86 -7.80
N LYS A 38 9.78 -0.74 -8.69
CA LYS A 38 10.60 -1.90 -9.12
C LYS A 38 11.63 -2.26 -8.07
N THR A 39 12.05 -1.28 -7.27
CA THR A 39 13.06 -1.47 -6.21
C THR A 39 12.68 -0.77 -4.93
N LEU A 40 13.20 -1.27 -3.80
CA LEU A 40 13.06 -0.60 -2.49
C LEU A 40 13.59 0.83 -2.52
N LYS A 41 14.66 1.08 -3.28
CA LYS A 41 15.26 2.41 -3.41
C LYS A 41 14.31 3.38 -4.09
N GLU A 42 13.64 2.96 -5.16
CA GLU A 42 12.63 3.79 -5.84
C GLU A 42 11.49 4.17 -4.91
N VAL A 43 10.95 3.20 -4.15
CA VAL A 43 9.88 3.44 -3.18
C VAL A 43 10.35 4.41 -2.08
N ALA A 44 11.53 4.18 -1.50
CA ALA A 44 12.09 5.05 -0.46
C ALA A 44 12.35 6.48 -0.97
N SER A 45 12.88 6.62 -2.20
CA SER A 45 13.06 7.92 -2.84
C SER A 45 11.73 8.62 -3.12
N PHE A 46 10.71 7.89 -3.56
CA PHE A 46 9.38 8.45 -3.76
C PHE A 46 8.81 9.01 -2.44
N VAL A 47 8.83 8.22 -1.38
CA VAL A 47 8.32 8.64 -0.06
C VAL A 47 9.07 9.88 0.43
N SER A 48 10.40 9.82 0.48
CA SER A 48 11.23 10.90 1.04
C SER A 48 11.22 12.19 0.22
N GLN A 49 11.09 12.12 -1.11
CA GLN A 49 11.17 13.30 -1.97
C GLN A 49 9.81 13.87 -2.38
N LYS A 50 8.76 13.04 -2.41
CA LYS A 50 7.43 13.44 -2.91
C LYS A 50 6.34 13.45 -1.85
N LEU A 51 6.32 12.49 -0.91
CA LEU A 51 5.26 12.43 0.10
C LEU A 51 5.63 13.18 1.38
N SER A 52 6.79 12.88 1.97
CA SER A 52 7.24 13.49 3.22
C SER A 52 7.58 14.99 3.08
N THR A 53 7.72 15.50 1.85
CA THR A 53 8.00 16.90 1.55
C THR A 53 6.75 17.76 1.40
N LEU A 54 5.56 17.16 1.48
CA LEU A 54 4.30 17.91 1.41
C LEU A 54 4.04 18.56 2.77
N ASP A 55 3.82 19.87 2.79
CA ASP A 55 3.63 20.64 4.05
C ASP A 55 2.49 20.11 4.95
N SER A 56 1.49 19.45 4.36
CA SER A 56 0.36 18.86 5.08
C SER A 56 0.66 17.46 5.65
N VAL A 57 1.81 16.87 5.35
CA VAL A 57 2.21 15.53 5.81
C VAL A 57 3.08 15.67 7.05
N ILE A 58 2.56 15.23 8.19
CA ILE A 58 3.26 15.31 9.48
C ILE A 58 4.31 14.19 9.59
N SER A 59 3.98 12.99 9.15
CA SER A 59 4.87 11.83 9.21
C SER A 59 4.46 10.76 8.20
N THR A 60 5.39 9.86 7.89
CA THR A 60 5.17 8.72 6.98
C THR A 60 5.69 7.44 7.62
N ALA A 61 4.92 6.36 7.54
CA ALA A 61 5.35 5.01 7.89
C ALA A 61 5.24 4.10 6.67
N THR A 62 6.32 3.40 6.32
CA THR A 62 6.36 2.52 5.14
C THR A 62 6.25 1.06 5.56
N HIS A 63 5.27 0.35 5.01
CA HIS A 63 5.07 -1.08 5.23
C HIS A 63 5.11 -1.81 3.89
N PHE A 64 5.74 -2.98 3.85
CA PHE A 64 5.83 -3.80 2.65
C PHE A 64 4.88 -4.98 2.74
N VAL A 65 4.06 -5.16 1.69
CA VAL A 65 3.20 -6.34 1.57
C VAL A 65 4.06 -7.55 1.23
N LEU A 66 4.30 -8.43 2.21
CA LEU A 66 5.11 -9.64 2.01
C LEU A 66 4.35 -10.76 1.29
N LYS A 67 3.05 -10.89 1.59
CA LYS A 67 2.19 -11.91 0.99
C LYS A 67 0.75 -11.42 0.95
N LYS A 68 0.14 -11.48 -0.23
CA LYS A 68 -1.30 -11.28 -0.41
C LYS A 68 -2.00 -12.64 -0.30
N TYR A 69 -2.90 -12.79 0.66
CA TYR A 69 -3.70 -14.01 0.82
C TYR A 69 -4.99 -13.96 0.00
N LYS A 70 -5.58 -12.77 -0.10
CA LYS A 70 -6.77 -12.45 -0.89
C LYS A 70 -6.62 -11.03 -1.43
N ASP A 71 -7.04 -10.79 -2.66
CA ASP A 71 -7.01 -9.47 -3.28
C ASP A 71 -8.22 -9.31 -4.22
N HIS A 72 -8.87 -8.15 -4.21
CA HIS A 72 -10.06 -7.86 -5.04
C HIS A 72 -11.14 -8.98 -5.01
N GLY A 73 -11.41 -9.53 -3.82
CA GLY A 73 -12.38 -10.62 -3.65
C GLY A 73 -11.86 -12.02 -4.01
N THR A 74 -10.69 -12.14 -4.62
CA THR A 74 -10.11 -13.40 -5.12
C THR A 74 -9.06 -13.95 -4.16
N ILE A 75 -9.18 -15.24 -3.81
CA ILE A 75 -8.18 -15.94 -2.97
C ILE A 75 -6.96 -16.26 -3.83
N LEU A 76 -5.77 -15.83 -3.39
CA LEU A 76 -4.51 -16.02 -4.13
C LEU A 76 -3.71 -17.24 -3.64
N HIS A 77 -4.13 -17.85 -2.53
CA HIS A 77 -3.52 -19.06 -2.01
C HIS A 77 -4.14 -20.30 -2.64
N LYS A 78 -3.34 -21.11 -3.35
CA LYS A 78 -3.65 -22.51 -3.59
C LYS A 78 -3.23 -23.31 -2.36
N GLN A 79 -4.12 -24.12 -1.80
CA GLN A 79 -3.70 -25.20 -0.93
C GLN A 79 -2.82 -26.14 -1.77
N ASN A 80 -1.59 -26.40 -1.31
CA ASN A 80 -0.83 -27.53 -1.85
C ASN A 80 -1.58 -28.78 -1.37
N GLU A 81 -2.32 -29.43 -2.26
CA GLU A 81 -2.69 -30.82 -2.05
C GLU A 81 -1.39 -31.61 -1.98
N ASP A 82 -1.24 -32.42 -0.93
CA ASP A 82 -0.07 -33.27 -0.78
C ASP A 82 -0.10 -34.33 -1.90
N GLU A 83 0.71 -34.14 -2.94
CA GLU A 83 0.80 -35.08 -4.07
C GLU A 83 1.51 -36.40 -3.68
N ARG A 84 1.99 -36.53 -2.43
CA ARG A 84 2.64 -37.75 -1.96
C ARG A 84 1.62 -38.87 -1.74
N MET A 85 1.92 -40.06 -2.26
CA MET A 85 1.10 -41.25 -2.01
C MET A 85 1.12 -41.61 -0.52
N VAL A 86 -0.07 -41.88 0.02
CA VAL A 86 -0.23 -42.47 1.36
C VAL A 86 0.28 -43.91 1.32
N VAL A 87 1.41 -44.17 1.98
CA VAL A 87 1.90 -45.55 2.20
C VAL A 87 1.27 -46.06 3.48
N SER A 88 0.27 -46.94 3.35
CA SER A 88 -0.32 -47.71 4.45
C SER A 88 0.37 -49.08 4.58
N PRO A 89 0.63 -49.59 5.80
CA PRO A 89 1.31 -50.86 6.03
C PRO A 89 0.52 -52.09 5.57
#